data_AF-A0A1I4EF15-F1
#
_entry.id   AF-A0A1I4EF15-F1
#
_cell.length_a   1.000
_cell.length_b   1.000
_cell.length_c   1.000
_cell.angle_alpha   90.00
_cell.angle_beta   90.00
_cell.angle_gamma   90.00
#
_symmetry.space_group_name_H-M   'P 1'
#
loop_
_entity.id
_entity.type
_entity.pdbx_description
1 polymer ?
#
loop_
_entity_poly.entity_id
_entity_poly.type
_entity_poly.pdbx_seq_one_letter_code
_entity_poly.pdbx_strand_id
1 'polypeptide(L)'
;MTELTTRRTSARRPFDRCVVDPTHTAVEEAEHVFTAYREQVDRNHGPTWSKHSIRVNPDEGGDDEVVFTVTERSHDPKTNTVRTGFEYEVCRPVWGYRKPLSCDELESILRRWYREVHAPTDRAGNEVSSPV
;
A
#
# COMPACT_ATOMS: atom_id res chain seq x y z
N MET A 1 -14.80 24.06 -11.87
CA MET A 1 -15.34 23.75 -10.53
C MET A 1 -15.18 22.26 -10.30
N THR A 2 -14.24 21.87 -9.44
CA THR A 2 -14.17 20.55 -8.81
C THR A 2 -13.38 20.74 -7.51
N GLU A 3 -14.08 21.25 -6.49
CA GLU A 3 -13.58 21.23 -5.12
C GLU A 3 -13.65 19.78 -4.61
N LEU A 4 -12.50 19.11 -4.63
CA LEU A 4 -12.29 17.88 -3.86
C LEU A 4 -11.74 18.27 -2.49
N THR A 5 -12.63 18.74 -1.61
CA THR A 5 -12.34 18.99 -0.20
C THR A 5 -12.25 17.65 0.54
N THR A 6 -11.16 16.92 0.36
CA THR A 6 -10.84 15.80 1.24
C THR A 6 -10.17 16.37 2.50
N ARG A 7 -10.98 16.77 3.48
CA ARG A 7 -10.49 17.25 4.78
C ARG A 7 -10.98 16.32 5.90
N ARG A 8 -10.11 15.39 6.31
CA ARG A 8 -9.71 15.12 7.71
C ARG A 8 -9.08 13.73 7.84
N THR A 9 -7.83 13.71 8.27
CA THR A 9 -7.41 12.82 9.36
C THR A 9 -6.41 13.57 10.22
N SER A 10 -6.93 14.18 11.26
CA SER A 10 -6.18 14.71 12.39
C SER A 10 -5.56 13.54 13.16
N ALA A 11 -4.44 12.99 12.68
CA ALA A 11 -3.60 12.14 13.48
C ALA A 11 -2.76 13.01 14.42
N ARG A 12 -3.35 13.45 15.54
CA ARG A 12 -2.59 13.86 16.72
C ARG A 12 -2.18 12.59 17.47
N ARG A 13 -1.09 11.94 17.06
CA ARG A 13 -0.34 10.99 17.88
C ARG A 13 1.15 11.19 17.62
N PRO A 14 2.02 11.03 18.63
CA PRO A 14 3.46 11.19 18.47
C PRO A 14 3.98 10.03 17.63
N PHE A 15 4.59 10.34 16.49
CA PHE A 15 4.87 9.40 15.40
C PHE A 15 6.21 8.70 15.56
N ASP A 16 6.16 7.37 15.71
CA ASP A 16 7.24 6.45 15.34
C ASP A 16 6.68 5.53 14.22
N ARG A 17 6.93 5.90 12.96
CA ARG A 17 6.77 5.09 11.73
C ARG A 17 5.40 4.42 11.52
N CYS A 18 4.43 5.19 11.02
CA CYS A 18 3.08 4.69 10.70
C CYS A 18 2.98 4.03 9.31
N VAL A 19 2.44 2.80 9.25
CA VAL A 19 2.04 2.10 8.02
C VAL A 19 0.55 1.79 8.12
N VAL A 20 -0.23 2.27 7.15
CA VAL A 20 -1.67 2.02 7.01
C VAL A 20 -1.85 0.92 5.98
N ASP A 21 -2.54 -0.14 6.37
CA ASP A 21 -2.82 -1.29 5.52
C ASP A 21 -3.62 -0.90 4.25
N PRO A 22 -3.44 -1.63 3.13
CA PRO A 22 -4.30 -1.54 1.96
C PRO A 22 -5.77 -1.72 2.33
N THR A 23 -6.60 -0.78 1.89
CA THR A 23 -8.06 -0.83 2.05
C THR A 23 -8.72 -0.68 0.69
N HIS A 24 -9.74 -1.47 0.41
CA HIS A 24 -10.49 -1.35 -0.86
C HIS A 24 -11.15 0.03 -0.95
N THR A 25 -10.98 0.70 -2.08
CA THR A 25 -11.43 2.09 -2.27
C THR A 25 -12.32 2.30 -3.48
N ALA A 26 -12.13 1.51 -4.54
CA ALA A 26 -12.94 1.61 -5.76
C ALA A 26 -12.85 0.33 -6.61
N VAL A 27 -13.74 0.25 -7.60
CA VAL A 27 -13.63 -0.66 -8.74
C VAL A 27 -13.52 0.20 -10.00
N GLU A 28 -12.47 0.02 -10.81
CA GLU A 28 -12.18 0.76 -12.06
C GLU A 28 -12.03 -0.25 -13.19
N GLU A 29 -12.84 -0.18 -14.27
CA GLU A 29 -12.66 -1.04 -15.48
C GLU A 29 -12.45 -2.55 -15.20
N ALA A 30 -13.17 -3.10 -14.20
CA ALA A 30 -13.04 -4.48 -13.67
C ALA A 30 -11.80 -4.76 -12.79
N GLU A 31 -10.97 -3.75 -12.52
CA GLU A 31 -9.90 -3.78 -11.55
C GLU A 31 -10.40 -3.34 -10.16
N HIS A 32 -9.91 -3.99 -9.12
CA HIS A 32 -10.08 -3.57 -7.73
C HIS A 32 -8.96 -2.61 -7.34
N VAL A 33 -9.31 -1.44 -6.79
CA VAL A 33 -8.35 -0.42 -6.36
C VAL A 33 -8.28 -0.37 -4.84
N PHE A 34 -7.09 -0.62 -4.32
CA PHE A 34 -6.76 -0.51 -2.91
C PHE A 34 -5.84 0.69 -2.68
N THR A 35 -6.04 1.36 -1.54
CA THR A 35 -5.17 2.46 -1.13
C THR A 35 -4.51 2.14 0.20
N ALA A 36 -3.20 2.37 0.28
CA ALA A 36 -2.40 2.30 1.49
C ALA A 36 -1.60 3.59 1.69
N TYR A 37 -1.16 3.84 2.92
CA TYR A 37 -0.34 5.01 3.27
C TYR A 37 0.83 4.60 4.12
N ARG A 38 1.97 5.27 3.92
CA ARG A 38 3.17 5.02 4.71
C ARG A 38 3.90 6.32 5.02
N GLU A 39 4.37 6.45 6.25
CA GLU A 39 5.34 7.47 6.61
C GLU A 39 6.75 6.98 6.25
N GLN A 40 7.48 7.80 5.49
CA GLN A 40 8.89 7.64 5.20
C GLN A 40 9.66 8.72 5.96
N VAL A 41 10.63 8.32 6.76
CA VAL A 41 11.50 9.27 7.49
C VAL A 41 12.86 9.27 6.81
N ASP A 42 13.10 10.27 5.98
CA ASP A 42 14.41 10.52 5.41
C ASP A 42 15.25 11.35 6.40
N ARG A 43 16.52 10.97 6.60
CA ARG A 43 17.42 11.63 7.58
C ARG A 43 17.66 13.11 7.25
N ASN A 44 17.53 13.51 5.98
CA ASN A 44 17.80 14.86 5.50
C ASN A 44 16.53 15.68 5.29
N HIS A 45 15.41 15.04 4.93
CA HIS A 45 14.19 15.74 4.51
C HIS A 45 13.05 15.72 5.54
N GLY A 46 13.14 14.95 6.63
CA GLY A 46 12.06 14.82 7.62
C GLY A 46 10.97 13.85 7.18
N PRO A 47 9.82 13.77 7.88
CA PRO A 47 8.77 12.81 7.55
C PRO A 47 8.05 13.21 6.26
N THR A 48 8.08 12.33 5.26
CA THR A 48 7.28 12.38 4.05
C THR A 48 6.21 11.30 4.10
N TRP A 49 5.09 11.51 3.41
CA TRP A 49 4.01 10.53 3.34
C TRP A 49 3.90 9.99 1.93
N SER A 50 3.91 8.67 1.78
CA SER A 50 3.66 8.00 0.52
C SER A 50 2.24 7.44 0.52
N LYS A 51 1.50 7.71 -0.56
CA LYS A 51 0.26 7.04 -0.91
C LYS A 51 0.60 5.95 -1.93
N HIS A 52 0.18 4.73 -1.65
CA HIS A 52 0.23 3.63 -2.61
C HIS A 52 -1.17 3.39 -3.16
N SER A 53 -1.33 3.51 -4.47
CA SER A 53 -2.50 3.05 -5.21
C SER A 53 -2.17 1.68 -5.79
N ILE A 54 -2.91 0.66 -5.38
CA ILE A 54 -2.70 -0.73 -5.77
C ILE A 54 -3.89 -1.17 -6.60
N ARG A 55 -3.66 -1.50 -7.87
CA ARG A 55 -4.67 -2.00 -8.79
C ARG A 55 -4.52 -3.49 -8.95
N VAL A 56 -5.62 -4.22 -8.83
CA VAL A 56 -5.66 -5.68 -8.98
C VAL A 56 -6.72 -6.03 -10.00
N ASN A 57 -6.30 -6.66 -11.09
CA ASN A 57 -7.22 -7.34 -11.97
C ASN A 57 -7.32 -8.81 -11.53
N PRO A 58 -8.46 -9.28 -10.99
CA PRO A 58 -8.59 -10.64 -10.47
C PRO A 58 -8.47 -11.72 -11.55
N ASP A 59 -8.69 -11.35 -12.82
CA ASP A 59 -8.56 -12.22 -13.98
C ASP A 59 -7.14 -12.21 -14.55
N GLU A 60 -6.27 -11.31 -14.07
CA GLU A 60 -4.87 -11.22 -14.47
C GLU A 60 -4.00 -12.16 -13.61
N GLY A 61 -3.16 -12.96 -14.27
CA GLY A 61 -2.32 -13.99 -13.65
C GLY A 61 -2.84 -15.42 -13.83
N GLY A 62 -1.97 -16.41 -13.58
CA GLY A 62 -2.32 -17.84 -13.62
C GLY A 62 -3.38 -18.25 -12.60
N ASP A 63 -3.88 -19.48 -12.68
CA ASP A 63 -4.96 -19.99 -11.80
C ASP A 63 -4.64 -19.87 -10.29
N ASP A 64 -3.36 -19.92 -9.93
CA ASP A 64 -2.82 -19.85 -8.57
C ASP A 64 -2.02 -18.56 -8.30
N GLU A 65 -2.20 -17.52 -9.12
CA GLU A 65 -1.48 -16.25 -9.00
C GLU A 65 -2.42 -15.04 -9.01
N VAL A 66 -1.99 -13.98 -8.31
CA VAL A 66 -2.57 -12.65 -8.36
C VAL A 66 -1.51 -11.66 -8.81
N VAL A 67 -1.84 -10.89 -9.82
CA VAL A 67 -1.02 -9.80 -10.33
C VAL A 67 -1.62 -8.48 -9.88
N PHE A 68 -0.79 -7.57 -9.39
CA PHE A 68 -1.21 -6.22 -9.04
C PHE A 68 -0.15 -5.17 -9.35
N THR A 69 -0.62 -4.01 -9.79
CA THR A 69 0.21 -2.84 -10.09
C THR A 69 0.18 -1.87 -8.93
N VAL A 70 1.34 -1.41 -8.50
CA VAL A 70 1.52 -0.50 -7.37
C VAL A 70 2.10 0.82 -7.88
N THR A 71 1.36 1.90 -7.70
CA THR A 71 1.82 3.26 -7.98
C THR A 71 2.07 4.00 -6.67
N GLU A 72 3.32 4.42 -6.43
CA GLU A 72 3.70 5.24 -5.28
C GLU A 72 3.67 6.74 -5.60
N ARG A 73 3.01 7.52 -4.75
CA ARG A 73 3.07 8.99 -4.78
C ARG A 73 3.48 9.51 -3.42
N SER A 74 4.61 10.21 -3.38
CA SER A 74 5.17 10.77 -2.15
C SER A 74 4.85 12.26 -2.05
N HIS A 75 4.39 12.68 -0.89
CA HIS A 75 4.06 14.05 -0.56
C HIS A 75 5.07 14.58 0.46
N ASP A 76 5.78 15.64 0.08
CA ASP A 76 6.66 16.38 0.98
C ASP A 76 5.90 17.58 1.57
N PRO A 77 5.61 17.56 2.90
CA PRO A 77 4.88 18.66 3.54
C PRO A 77 5.70 19.95 3.66
N LYS A 78 7.04 19.90 3.60
CA LYS A 78 7.89 21.10 3.69
C LYS A 78 7.88 21.90 2.40
N THR A 79 7.94 21.19 1.27
CA THR A 79 7.94 21.80 -0.06
C THR A 79 6.56 21.85 -0.70
N ASN A 80 5.54 21.29 -0.03
CA ASN A 80 4.17 21.13 -0.54
C ASN A 80 4.14 20.52 -1.96
N THR A 81 5.09 19.63 -2.23
CA THR A 81 5.31 19.05 -3.55
C THR A 81 4.88 17.59 -3.55
N VAL A 82 4.13 17.20 -4.59
CA VAL A 82 3.78 15.80 -4.86
C VAL A 82 4.77 15.26 -5.89
N ARG A 83 5.43 14.15 -5.57
CA ARG A 83 6.30 13.42 -6.48
C ARG A 83 5.68 12.06 -6.75
N THR A 84 5.47 11.75 -8.02
CA THR A 84 5.18 10.36 -8.42
C THR A 84 6.51 9.60 -8.34
N GLY A 85 6.57 8.60 -7.47
CA GLY A 85 7.79 7.87 -7.16
C GLY A 85 8.07 6.80 -8.20
N PHE A 86 7.30 5.72 -8.14
CA PHE A 86 7.54 4.50 -8.92
C PHE A 86 6.22 3.78 -9.22
N GLU A 87 6.17 3.13 -10.37
CA GLU A 87 5.13 2.18 -10.74
C GLU A 87 5.79 0.83 -10.99
N TYR A 88 5.26 -0.22 -10.39
CA TYR A 88 5.77 -1.58 -10.55
C TYR A 88 4.65 -2.60 -10.42
N GLU A 89 4.83 -3.73 -11.09
CA GLU A 89 3.94 -4.88 -11.03
C GLU A 89 4.47 -5.91 -10.03
N VAL A 90 3.57 -6.59 -9.35
CA VAL A 90 3.88 -7.68 -8.43
C VAL A 90 3.00 -8.88 -8.78
N CYS A 91 3.64 -10.01 -9.04
CA CYS A 91 2.97 -11.30 -9.13
C CYS A 91 3.15 -12.08 -7.81
N ARG A 92 2.07 -12.61 -7.24
CA ARG A 92 2.08 -13.39 -5.99
C ARG A 92 1.31 -14.70 -6.13
N PRO A 93 1.90 -15.82 -5.69
CA PRO A 93 1.16 -17.08 -5.65
C PRO A 93 0.14 -17.09 -4.49
N VAL A 94 -1.06 -17.61 -4.74
CA VAL A 94 -2.23 -17.64 -3.84
C VAL A 94 -2.75 -19.06 -3.63
N TRP A 95 -1.88 -19.91 -3.08
CA TRP A 95 -2.20 -21.30 -2.76
C TRP A 95 -3.43 -21.42 -1.87
N GLY A 96 -4.35 -22.31 -2.24
CA GLY A 96 -5.55 -22.61 -1.45
C GLY A 96 -6.77 -21.73 -1.73
N TYR A 97 -6.65 -20.78 -2.66
CA TYR A 97 -7.79 -19.98 -3.11
C TYR A 97 -8.37 -20.53 -4.42
N ARG A 98 -9.66 -20.26 -4.68
CA ARG A 98 -10.35 -20.64 -5.93
C ARG A 98 -10.74 -19.37 -6.68
N LYS A 99 -10.32 -19.23 -7.94
CA LYS A 99 -10.76 -18.12 -8.79
C LYS A 99 -12.27 -18.22 -9.13
N PRO A 100 -12.96 -17.07 -9.31
CA PRO A 100 -12.47 -15.72 -9.10
C PRO A 100 -12.34 -15.39 -7.60
N LEU A 101 -11.31 -14.62 -7.25
CA LEU A 101 -11.10 -14.18 -5.87
C LEU A 101 -12.12 -13.10 -5.50
N SER A 102 -12.69 -13.23 -4.32
CA SER A 102 -13.54 -12.19 -3.72
C SER A 102 -12.70 -10.99 -3.28
N CYS A 103 -13.37 -9.84 -3.11
CA CYS A 103 -12.73 -8.61 -2.64
C CYS A 103 -12.04 -8.81 -1.27
N ASP A 104 -12.66 -9.57 -0.37
CA ASP A 104 -12.10 -9.85 0.97
C ASP A 104 -10.84 -10.71 0.89
N GLU A 105 -10.79 -11.68 -0.03
CA GLU A 105 -9.61 -12.49 -0.28
C GLU A 105 -8.48 -11.64 -0.85
N LEU A 106 -8.77 -10.79 -1.84
CA LEU A 106 -7.81 -9.83 -2.40
C LEU A 106 -7.26 -8.88 -1.34
N GLU A 107 -8.13 -8.35 -0.48
CA GLU A 107 -7.72 -7.48 0.62
C GLU A 107 -6.78 -8.20 1.59
N SER A 108 -7.11 -9.43 1.97
CA SER A 108 -6.28 -10.27 2.85
C SER A 108 -4.88 -10.52 2.26
N ILE A 109 -4.83 -10.89 0.97
CA ILE A 109 -3.57 -11.11 0.23
C ILE A 109 -2.72 -9.83 0.21
N LEU A 110 -3.32 -8.69 -0.15
CA LEU A 110 -2.62 -7.41 -0.24
C LEU A 110 -2.15 -6.91 1.12
N ARG A 111 -2.95 -7.01 2.17
CA ARG A 111 -2.55 -6.64 3.53
C ARG A 111 -1.35 -7.43 4.00
N ARG A 112 -1.36 -8.75 3.74
CA ARG A 112 -0.24 -9.62 4.07
C ARG A 112 1.02 -9.21 3.31
N TRP A 113 0.93 -9.09 1.98
CA TRP A 113 2.07 -8.69 1.16
C TRP A 113 2.62 -7.32 1.55
N TYR A 114 1.75 -6.33 1.76
CA TYR A 114 2.17 -4.96 2.07
C TYR A 114 2.90 -4.88 3.41
N ARG A 115 2.47 -5.68 4.40
CA ARG A 115 3.18 -5.81 5.69
C ARG A 115 4.51 -6.55 5.56
N GLU A 116 4.59 -7.57 4.71
CA GLU A 116 5.86 -8.28 4.44
C GLU A 116 6.90 -7.33 3.83
N VAL A 117 6.51 -6.52 2.83
CA VAL A 117 7.43 -5.61 2.12
C VAL A 117 7.76 -4.35 2.93
N HIS A 118 6.83 -3.88 3.75
CA HIS A 118 6.99 -2.65 4.53
C HIS A 118 7.07 -2.88 6.04
N ALA A 119 7.45 -4.09 6.46
CA ALA A 119 7.65 -4.42 7.86
C ALA A 119 8.52 -3.33 8.53
N PRO A 120 8.11 -2.83 9.70
CA PRO A 120 8.88 -1.81 10.39
C PRO A 120 10.28 -2.37 10.66
N THR A 121 11.29 -1.84 9.96
CA THR A 121 12.68 -2.20 10.22
C THR A 121 12.98 -1.73 11.63
N ASP A 122 13.09 -2.65 12.58
CA ASP A 122 13.50 -2.31 13.93
C ASP A 122 14.83 -1.53 13.85
N ARG A 123 15.01 -0.54 14.72
CA ARG A 123 16.04 0.51 14.60
C ARG A 123 17.48 -0.01 14.56
N ALA A 124 17.67 -1.33 14.68
CA ALA A 124 18.93 -2.07 14.65
C ALA A 124 19.24 -2.80 13.33
N GLY A 125 18.34 -2.82 12.32
CA GLY A 125 18.63 -3.53 11.06
C GLY A 125 18.68 -5.06 11.21
N ASN A 126 17.99 -5.62 12.20
CA ASN A 126 17.72 -7.05 12.26
C ASN A 126 16.27 -7.30 11.82
N GLU A 127 16.09 -8.23 10.88
CA GLU A 127 14.80 -8.81 10.52
C GLU A 127 14.17 -9.38 11.80
N VAL A 128 13.04 -8.80 12.22
CA VAL A 128 12.27 -9.36 13.35
C VAL A 128 11.52 -10.56 12.79
N SER A 129 12.13 -11.74 12.90
CA SER A 129 11.40 -13.00 12.76
C SER A 129 10.31 -13.05 13.83
N SER A 130 9.05 -13.09 13.42
CA SER A 130 7.92 -13.33 14.32
C SER A 130 8.09 -14.70 14.99
N PRO A 131 8.05 -14.80 16.33
CA PRO A 131 7.95 -16.10 16.98
C PRO A 131 6.54 -16.68 16.78
N VAL A 132 6.53 -18.00 16.66
CA VAL A 132 5.39 -18.92 16.43
C VAL A 132 4.36 -18.85 17.56
#